data_AF-T1IKE0-F1
#
_entry.id   AF-T1IKE0-F1
#
_cell.length_a   1.000
_cell.length_b   1.000
_cell.length_c   1.000
_cell.angle_alpha   90.00
_cell.angle_beta   90.00
_cell.angle_gamma   90.00
#
_symmetry.space_group_name_H-M   'P 1'
#
loop_
_entity.id
_entity.type
_entity.pdbx_description
1 polymer ?
#
loop_
_entity_poly.entity_id
_entity_poly.type
_entity_poly.pdbx_seq_one_letter_code
_entity_poly.pdbx_strand_id
1 'polypeptide(L)'
;MLVFFAPLDDEELENSGNGFKAAIPRSLIRRVLFACHGHVMSGHGGITKTKFRAKQLYHWKKMSRDVRNYVRSCPHCQQYKPCQKKVTAGEYMPHNISEPWETVAVDLMGPKPTGIDR
;
A
#
# COMPACT_ATOMS: atom_id res chain seq x y z
N MET A 1 -24.46 -11.60 20.34
CA MET A 1 -23.54 -12.31 19.42
C MET A 1 -24.39 -12.71 18.21
N LEU A 2 -24.17 -12.11 17.04
CA LEU A 2 -24.96 -12.43 15.84
C LEU A 2 -23.98 -12.67 14.70
N VAL A 3 -23.71 -13.94 14.44
CA VAL A 3 -23.02 -14.42 13.25
C VAL A 3 -24.13 -14.92 12.32
N PHE A 4 -24.44 -14.19 11.26
CA PHE A 4 -25.41 -14.63 10.26
C PHE A 4 -24.72 -15.38 9.12
N PHE A 5 -25.32 -16.53 8.80
CA PHE A 5 -24.97 -17.52 7.82
C PHE A 5 -25.42 -17.10 6.41
N ALA A 6 -24.58 -17.32 5.40
CA ALA A 6 -24.95 -17.28 3.99
C ALA A 6 -23.96 -18.15 3.19
N PRO A 7 -24.21 -19.47 3.06
CA PRO A 7 -23.50 -20.29 2.09
C PRO A 7 -24.11 -19.95 0.73
N LEU A 8 -23.27 -19.47 -0.18
CA LEU A 8 -23.57 -19.58 -1.58
C LEU A 8 -22.48 -20.52 -2.10
N ASP A 9 -22.95 -21.71 -2.45
CA ASP A 9 -22.33 -22.71 -3.31
C ASP A 9 -21.53 -23.81 -2.59
N ASP A 10 -21.99 -25.06 -2.81
CA ASP A 10 -21.45 -26.33 -2.33
C ASP A 10 -20.11 -26.70 -3.01
N GLU A 11 -19.16 -25.77 -3.05
CA GLU A 11 -17.78 -26.09 -3.44
C GLU A 11 -16.89 -26.22 -2.20
N GLU A 12 -16.16 -27.33 -2.20
CA GLU A 12 -15.47 -27.95 -1.08
C GLU A 12 -14.76 -26.99 -0.12
N LEU A 13 -14.85 -27.31 1.17
CA LEU A 13 -14.05 -26.73 2.24
C LEU A 13 -12.58 -27.14 2.07
N GLU A 14 -11.91 -26.60 1.06
CA GLU A 14 -10.48 -26.74 0.89
C GLU A 14 -9.74 -25.91 1.96
N ASN A 15 -8.57 -26.42 2.38
CA ASN A 15 -7.60 -25.77 3.27
C ASN A 15 -7.02 -24.43 2.73
N SER A 16 -7.66 -23.85 1.71
CA SER A 16 -7.36 -22.60 1.00
C SER A 16 -7.81 -21.33 1.77
N GLY A 17 -8.38 -21.46 2.97
CA GLY A 17 -8.87 -20.32 3.77
C GLY A 17 -10.31 -19.87 3.44
N ASN A 18 -11.10 -20.76 2.82
CA ASN A 18 -12.51 -20.54 2.48
C ASN A 18 -13.48 -21.16 3.50
N GLY A 19 -13.09 -21.24 4.78
CA GLY A 19 -13.99 -21.61 5.87
C GLY A 19 -15.03 -20.54 6.22
N PHE A 20 -15.85 -20.84 7.23
CA PHE A 20 -16.88 -19.94 7.75
C PHE A 20 -16.34 -18.54 8.09
N LYS A 21 -17.10 -17.49 7.71
CA LYS A 21 -16.72 -16.08 7.94
C LYS A 21 -17.77 -15.39 8.79
N ALA A 22 -17.32 -14.61 9.76
CA ALA A 22 -18.21 -13.82 10.60
C ALA A 22 -18.80 -12.66 9.80
N ALA A 23 -20.13 -12.60 9.72
CA ALA A 23 -20.84 -11.46 9.15
C ALA A 23 -20.75 -10.25 10.09
N ILE A 24 -20.13 -9.17 9.63
CA ILE A 24 -19.82 -8.02 10.47
C ILE A 24 -20.90 -6.93 10.31
N PRO A 25 -21.60 -6.53 11.39
CA PRO A 25 -22.52 -5.40 11.35
C PRO A 25 -21.74 -4.09 11.14
N ARG A 26 -22.42 -3.08 10.57
CA ARG A 26 -21.76 -1.81 10.18
C ARG A 26 -21.02 -1.13 11.33
N SER A 27 -21.55 -1.23 12.55
CA SER A 27 -20.94 -0.66 13.77
C SER A 27 -19.57 -1.25 14.12
N LEU A 28 -19.29 -2.48 13.70
CA LEU A 28 -18.03 -3.19 14.01
C LEU A 28 -17.00 -3.14 12.88
N ILE A 29 -17.37 -2.68 11.68
CA ILE A 29 -16.46 -2.61 10.52
C ILE A 29 -15.18 -1.85 10.86
N ARG A 30 -15.27 -0.69 11.54
CA ARG A 30 -14.09 0.09 11.92
C ARG A 30 -13.14 -0.68 12.84
N ARG A 31 -13.66 -1.47 13.78
CA ARG A 31 -12.83 -2.27 14.71
C ARG A 31 -12.08 -3.37 13.96
N VAL A 32 -12.75 -4.03 13.02
CA VAL A 32 -12.11 -5.04 12.15
C VAL A 32 -11.02 -4.41 11.29
N LEU A 33 -11.30 -3.26 10.67
CA LEU A 33 -10.31 -2.55 9.85
C LEU A 33 -9.12 -2.06 10.68
N PHE A 34 -9.34 -1.63 11.92
CA PHE A 34 -8.27 -1.32 12.85
C PHE A 34 -7.40 -2.54 13.14
N ALA A 35 -7.98 -3.68 13.46
CA ALA A 35 -7.22 -4.91 13.70
C ALA A 35 -6.40 -5.35 12.46
N CYS A 36 -6.99 -5.26 11.26
CA CYS A 36 -6.33 -5.71 10.03
C CYS A 36 -5.26 -4.74 9.48
N HIS A 37 -5.34 -3.44 9.80
CA HIS A 37 -4.48 -2.40 9.21
C HIS A 37 -4.01 -1.30 10.18
N GLY A 38 -4.84 -0.87 11.13
CA GLY A 38 -4.53 0.26 12.02
C GLY A 38 -3.67 -0.11 13.23
N HIS A 39 -3.69 -1.37 13.66
CA HIS A 39 -2.93 -1.84 14.81
C HIS A 39 -1.43 -1.85 14.51
N VAL A 40 -0.58 -1.52 15.50
CA VAL A 40 0.87 -1.37 15.30
C VAL A 40 1.51 -2.66 14.76
N MET A 41 1.04 -3.82 15.22
CA MET A 41 1.53 -5.13 14.77
C MET A 41 0.93 -5.60 13.42
N SER A 42 -0.02 -4.86 12.85
CA SER A 42 -0.60 -5.20 11.55
C SER A 42 0.34 -4.85 10.38
N GLY A 43 1.38 -4.03 10.63
CA GLY A 43 2.35 -3.63 9.61
C GLY A 43 1.78 -2.74 8.50
N HIS A 44 0.58 -2.16 8.68
CA HIS A 44 -0.01 -1.18 7.77
C HIS A 44 0.00 -1.61 6.29
N GLY A 45 -0.41 -2.86 6.05
CA GLY A 45 -0.45 -3.46 4.71
C GLY A 45 -1.30 -2.67 3.71
N GLY A 46 -0.94 -2.74 2.43
CA GLY A 46 -1.73 -2.11 1.35
C GLY A 46 -3.14 -2.69 1.23
N ILE A 47 -3.95 -2.12 0.33
CA ILE A 47 -5.38 -2.47 0.15
C ILE A 47 -5.56 -3.99 -0.08
N THR A 48 -4.77 -4.58 -0.97
CA THR A 48 -4.85 -6.02 -1.30
C THR A 48 -4.55 -6.89 -0.09
N LYS A 49 -3.45 -6.62 0.62
CA LYS A 49 -3.05 -7.39 1.82
C LYS A 49 -4.07 -7.25 2.96
N THR A 50 -4.56 -6.03 3.19
CA THR A 50 -5.59 -5.76 4.21
C THR A 50 -6.89 -6.48 3.90
N LYS A 51 -7.35 -6.43 2.64
CA LYS A 51 -8.55 -7.13 2.18
C LYS A 51 -8.38 -8.64 2.30
N PHE A 52 -7.24 -9.18 1.91
CA PHE A 52 -6.93 -10.60 2.02
C PHE A 52 -7.05 -11.07 3.47
N ARG A 53 -6.40 -10.37 4.42
CA ARG A 53 -6.50 -10.66 5.85
C ARG A 53 -7.92 -10.59 6.38
N ALA A 54 -8.66 -9.53 6.06
CA ALA A 54 -10.04 -9.38 6.50
C ALA A 54 -10.93 -10.53 5.98
N LYS A 55 -10.71 -10.95 4.72
CA LYS A 55 -11.46 -12.04 4.08
C LYS A 55 -11.20 -13.43 4.65
N GLN A 56 -10.18 -13.62 5.47
CA GLN A 56 -9.92 -14.91 6.13
C GLN A 56 -10.98 -15.21 7.19
N LEU A 57 -11.47 -14.18 7.91
CA LEU A 57 -12.32 -14.37 9.08
C LEU A 57 -13.66 -13.63 9.00
N TYR A 58 -13.79 -12.66 8.10
CA TYR A 58 -14.92 -11.71 8.12
C TYR A 58 -15.56 -11.57 6.75
N HIS A 59 -16.83 -11.17 6.75
CA HIS A 59 -17.57 -10.73 5.58
C HIS A 59 -18.51 -9.58 5.91
N TRP A 60 -18.66 -8.59 5.01
CA TRP A 60 -19.71 -7.57 5.08
C TRP A 60 -19.95 -6.92 3.71
N LYS A 61 -21.13 -6.34 3.53
CA LYS A 61 -21.51 -5.65 2.30
C LYS A 61 -20.56 -4.46 2.04
N LYS A 62 -20.01 -4.37 0.83
CA LYS A 62 -19.08 -3.31 0.39
C LYS A 62 -17.70 -3.33 1.08
N MET A 63 -17.26 -4.46 1.64
CA MET A 63 -15.92 -4.66 2.22
C MET A 63 -14.78 -4.06 1.39
N SER A 64 -14.71 -4.36 0.09
CA SER A 64 -13.62 -3.86 -0.77
C SER A 64 -13.54 -2.33 -0.78
N ARG A 65 -14.68 -1.65 -0.77
CA ARG A 65 -14.76 -0.18 -0.75
C ARG A 65 -14.31 0.35 0.60
N ASP A 66 -14.81 -0.24 1.68
CA ASP A 66 -14.51 0.25 3.04
C ASP A 66 -13.02 0.01 3.40
N VAL A 67 -12.44 -1.13 3.01
CA VAL A 67 -11.00 -1.39 3.12
C VAL A 67 -10.19 -0.36 2.32
N ARG A 68 -10.56 -0.11 1.06
CA ARG A 68 -9.87 0.88 0.22
C ARG A 68 -9.87 2.25 0.88
N ASN A 69 -11.04 2.70 1.35
CA ASN A 69 -11.18 4.02 1.96
C ASN A 69 -10.35 4.13 3.25
N TYR A 70 -10.42 3.12 4.12
CA TYR A 70 -9.69 3.11 5.39
C TYR A 70 -8.17 3.13 5.20
N VAL A 71 -7.65 2.29 4.29
CA VAL A 71 -6.20 2.24 4.00
C VAL A 71 -5.73 3.56 3.37
N ARG A 72 -6.54 4.16 2.47
CA ARG A 72 -6.20 5.45 1.85
C ARG A 72 -6.24 6.61 2.84
N SER A 73 -7.08 6.55 3.88
CA SER A 73 -7.17 7.58 4.91
C SER A 73 -6.22 7.36 6.10
N CYS A 74 -5.35 6.36 6.05
CA CYS A 74 -4.43 6.04 7.14
C CYS A 74 -3.29 7.07 7.22
N PRO A 75 -3.18 7.88 8.30
CA PRO A 75 -2.15 8.91 8.40
C PRO A 75 -0.73 8.35 8.36
N HIS A 76 -0.50 7.21 9.03
CA HIS A 76 0.80 6.53 9.03
C HIS A 76 1.20 6.11 7.61
N CYS A 77 0.29 5.52 6.83
CA CYS A 77 0.59 5.18 5.45
C CYS A 77 0.83 6.41 4.57
N GLN A 78 0.06 7.48 4.75
CA GLN A 78 0.23 8.71 3.97
C GLN A 78 1.59 9.39 4.23
N GLN A 79 2.09 9.31 5.47
CA GLN A 79 3.35 9.91 5.87
C GLN A 79 4.57 9.09 5.41
N TYR A 80 4.51 7.76 5.53
CA TYR A 80 5.70 6.92 5.36
C TYR A 80 5.72 6.08 4.07
N LYS A 81 4.59 5.87 3.38
CA LYS A 81 4.64 5.12 2.10
C LYS A 81 5.10 6.04 0.97
N PRO A 82 6.07 5.59 0.15
CA PRO A 82 6.47 6.34 -1.02
C PRO A 82 5.31 6.53 -1.99
N CYS A 83 5.21 7.73 -2.56
CA CYS A 83 4.25 8.03 -3.60
C CYS A 83 4.56 7.15 -4.82
N GLN A 84 3.61 6.30 -5.23
CA GLN A 84 3.75 5.47 -6.43
C GLN A 84 3.34 6.20 -7.72
N LYS A 85 2.97 7.48 -7.64
CA LYS A 85 2.79 8.26 -8.87
C LYS A 85 4.15 8.33 -9.53
N LYS A 86 4.23 7.84 -10.78
CA LYS A 86 5.35 8.14 -11.64
C LYS A 86 5.44 9.66 -11.68
N VAL A 87 6.49 10.22 -11.10
CA VAL A 87 6.87 11.59 -11.41
C VAL A 87 7.29 11.50 -12.87
N THR A 88 6.40 11.87 -13.78
CA THR A 88 6.82 12.20 -15.13
C THR A 88 7.85 13.30 -14.94
N ALA A 89 9.10 13.03 -15.32
CA ALA A 89 10.08 14.10 -15.46
C ALA A 89 9.41 15.19 -16.29
N GLY A 90 9.53 16.45 -15.85
CA GLY A 90 9.03 17.57 -16.64
C GLY A 90 9.61 17.50 -18.06
N GLU A 91 8.98 18.18 -19.01
CA GLU A 91 9.53 18.29 -20.36
C GLU A 91 10.99 18.75 -20.27
N TYR A 92 11.88 17.96 -20.88
CA TYR A 92 13.26 18.37 -21.04
C TYR A 92 13.30 19.55 -22.00
N MET A 93 13.76 20.70 -21.52
CA MET A 93 14.04 21.84 -22.38
C MET A 93 15.49 21.75 -22.88
N PRO A 94 15.72 21.56 -24.19
CA PRO A 94 17.06 21.62 -24.74
C PRO A 94 17.64 23.02 -24.58
N HIS A 95 18.94 23.08 -24.28
CA HIS A 95 19.68 24.34 -24.29
C HIS A 95 19.96 24.73 -25.74
N ASN A 96 19.57 25.93 -26.15
CA ASN A 96 19.89 26.47 -27.47
C ASN A 96 21.32 27.00 -27.45
N ILE A 97 22.30 26.12 -27.62
CA ILE A 97 23.72 26.45 -27.72
C ILE A 97 24.06 26.71 -29.18
N SER A 98 24.52 27.90 -29.50
CA SER A 98 24.83 28.40 -30.84
C SER A 98 26.33 28.48 -31.14
N GLU A 99 27.17 28.61 -30.10
CA GLU A 99 28.62 28.75 -30.26
C GLU A 99 29.42 27.82 -29.31
N PRO A 100 30.66 27.44 -29.69
CA PRO A 100 31.55 26.72 -28.78
C PRO A 100 31.79 27.51 -27.48
N TRP A 101 31.78 26.82 -26.33
CA TRP A 101 32.02 27.38 -24.99
C TRP A 101 30.92 28.28 -24.41
N GLU A 102 29.74 28.37 -25.06
CA GLU A 102 28.61 29.17 -24.57
C GLU A 102 28.01 28.64 -23.26
N THR A 103 28.17 27.33 -22.96
CA THR A 103 27.71 26.73 -21.70
C THR A 103 28.69 25.66 -21.21
N VAL A 104 28.98 25.67 -19.92
CA VAL A 104 29.81 24.66 -19.23
C VAL A 104 29.02 24.09 -18.06
N ALA A 105 28.79 22.77 -18.06
CA ALA A 105 28.24 22.05 -16.93
C ALA A 105 29.37 21.39 -16.14
N VAL A 106 29.42 21.63 -14.84
CA VAL A 106 30.42 21.06 -13.93
C VAL A 106 29.70 20.24 -12.87
N ASP A 107 30.15 19.01 -12.66
CA ASP A 107 29.64 18.14 -11.59
C ASP A 107 30.81 17.62 -10.74
N LEU A 108 30.52 17.36 -9.46
CA LEU A 108 31.50 16.87 -8.51
C LEU A 108 31.40 15.35 -8.40
N MET A 109 32.52 14.66 -8.62
CA MET A 109 32.61 13.23 -8.38
C MET A 109 33.29 12.92 -7.05
N GLY A 110 32.58 12.27 -6.12
CA GLY A 110 33.18 11.78 -4.88
C GLY A 110 32.23 10.96 -3.99
N PRO A 111 32.75 10.40 -2.88
CA PRO A 111 34.16 10.41 -2.47
C PRO A 111 35.02 9.41 -3.25
N LYS A 112 36.26 9.78 -3.57
CA LYS A 112 37.23 8.89 -4.22
C LYS A 112 38.05 8.16 -3.15
N PRO A 113 38.56 6.94 -3.43
CA PRO A 113 39.43 6.25 -2.47
C PRO A 113 40.62 7.13 -2.10
N THR A 114 40.87 7.30 -0.80
CA THR A 114 42.15 7.81 -0.34
C THR A 114 43.20 6.74 -0.63
N GLY A 115 44.32 7.13 -1.23
CA GLY A 115 45.44 6.21 -1.39
C GLY A 115 45.77 5.56 -0.04
N ILE A 116 46.02 4.25 -0.05
CA ILE A 116 46.54 3.57 1.13
C ILE A 116 47.91 4.20 1.38
N ASP A 117 48.06 4.97 2.47
CA ASP A 117 49.36 5.44 2.94
C ASP A 117 50.23 4.19 3.16
N ARG A 118 51.23 4.00 2.30
CA ARG A 118 52.25 2.94 2.40
C ARG A 118 53.43 3.45 3.22
#